data_AF-A0A7X7L6P6-F1
#
_entry.id   AF-A0A7X7L6P6-F1
#
_cell.length_a   1.000
_cell.length_b   1.000
_cell.length_c   1.000
_cell.angle_alpha   90.00
_cell.angle_beta   90.00
_cell.angle_gamma   90.00
#
_symmetry.space_group_name_H-M   'P 1'
#
loop_
_entity.id
_entity.type
_entity.pdbx_description
1 polymer ?
#
loop_
_entity_poly.entity_id
_entity_poly.type
_entity_poly.pdbx_seq_one_letter_code
_entity_poly.pdbx_strand_id
1 'polypeptide(L)' 'QALLPYCDKAYVTKVHGIFKADKHFINLDNEPQWTAVHISDRLMTESGVHITFYEYQRKQTDQ' A
#
# COMPACT_ATOMS: atom_id res chain seq x y z
N GLN A 1 -14.28 -7.51 2.87
CA GLN A 1 -13.94 -6.28 3.61
C GLN A 1 -12.55 -6.48 4.19
N ALA A 2 -11.62 -5.53 3.98
CA ALA A 2 -10.24 -5.69 4.47
C ALA A 2 -10.18 -5.49 5.99
N LEU A 3 -9.17 -6.08 6.65
CA LEU A 3 -8.93 -5.96 8.10
C LEU A 3 -8.43 -4.56 8.52
N LEU A 4 -8.36 -3.62 7.57
CA LEU A 4 -7.79 -2.29 7.75
C LEU A 4 -8.24 -1.56 9.02
N PRO A 5 -9.54 -1.56 9.42
CA PRO A 5 -10.01 -0.92 10.66
C PRO A 5 -9.25 -1.35 11.93
N TYR A 6 -8.66 -2.54 11.93
CA TYR A 6 -7.96 -3.13 13.08
C TYR A 6 -6.43 -3.09 12.94
N CYS A 7 -5.91 -2.51 11.87
CA CYS A 7 -4.48 -2.47 11.60
C CYS A 7 -3.88 -1.10 11.96
N ASP A 8 -2.76 -1.12 12.68
CA ASP A 8 -1.93 0.08 12.92
C ASP A 8 -0.89 0.29 11.82
N LYS A 9 -0.49 -0.79 11.13
CA LYS A 9 0.49 -0.79 10.04
C LYS A 9 -0.01 -1.58 8.85
N ALA A 10 0.42 -1.18 7.66
CA ALA A 10 0.19 -1.94 6.43
C ALA A 10 1.44 -1.93 5.55
N TYR A 11 1.87 -3.11 5.13
CA TYR A 11 2.95 -3.30 4.16
C TYR A 11 2.32 -3.59 2.79
N VAL A 12 2.58 -2.71 1.82
CA VAL A 12 1.93 -2.77 0.51
C VAL A 12 2.98 -2.79 -0.59
N THR A 13 2.95 -3.83 -1.43
CA THR A 13 3.71 -3.87 -2.68
C THR A 13 2.85 -3.24 -3.78
N LYS A 14 3.29 -2.09 -4.29
CA LYS A 14 2.64 -1.45 -5.43
C LYS A 14 3.27 -1.98 -6.71
N VAL A 15 2.44 -2.58 -7.57
CA VAL A 15 2.83 -3.08 -8.87
C VAL A 15 2.55 -2.00 -9.92
N HIS A 16 3.57 -1.55 -10.64
CA HIS A 16 3.47 -0.53 -11.69
C HIS A 16 3.15 -1.18 -13.03
N GLY A 17 1.98 -1.81 -13.11
CA GLY A 17 1.46 -2.43 -14.33
C GLY A 17 -0.07 -2.44 -14.32
N ILE A 18 -0.67 -2.60 -15.50
CA ILE A 18 -2.12 -2.64 -15.65
C ILE A 18 -2.53 -4.08 -15.89
N PHE A 19 -3.32 -4.62 -14.97
CA PHE A 19 -3.80 -6.00 -15.01
C PHE A 19 -5.31 -6.01 -14.81
N LYS A 20 -5.98 -6.97 -15.43
CA LYS A 20 -7.39 -7.23 -15.13
C LYS A 20 -7.48 -7.84 -13.73
N ALA A 21 -8.33 -7.27 -12.89
CA ALA A 21 -8.59 -7.78 -11.55
C ALA A 21 -10.10 -7.83 -11.30
N ASP A 22 -10.56 -8.87 -10.63
CA ASP A 22 -11.97 -9.01 -10.25
C ASP A 22 -12.30 -8.23 -8.97
N LYS A 23 -11.26 -7.81 -8.22
CA LYS A 23 -11.34 -7.03 -6.98
C LYS A 23 -10.16 -6.09 -6.83
N HIS A 24 -10.38 -4.99 -6.14
CA HIS A 24 -9.38 -3.96 -5.88
C HIS A 24 -9.17 -3.76 -4.37
N PHE A 25 -7.92 -3.50 -4.00
CA PHE A 25 -7.57 -2.99 -2.68
C PHE A 25 -7.75 -1.46 -2.65
N ILE A 26 -8.07 -0.89 -1.49
CA ILE A 26 -8.23 0.57 -1.39
C ILE A 26 -6.89 1.27 -1.59
N ASN A 27 -6.92 2.49 -2.12
CA ASN A 27 -5.72 3.30 -2.26
C ASN A 27 -5.42 4.05 -0.96
N LEU A 28 -4.48 3.54 -0.16
CA LEU A 28 -4.07 4.15 1.11
C LEU A 28 -3.44 5.55 0.96
N ASP A 29 -2.96 5.93 -0.23
CA ASP A 29 -2.47 7.31 -0.47
C ASP A 29 -3.59 8.35 -0.36
N ASN A 30 -4.83 7.95 -0.64
CA ASN A 30 -6.00 8.81 -0.60
C ASN A 30 -6.73 8.76 0.75
N GLU A 31 -6.28 7.90 1.67
CA GLU A 31 -6.93 7.70 2.96
C GLU A 31 -6.30 8.63 4.02
N PRO A 32 -7.05 9.60 4.57
CA PRO A 32 -6.48 10.64 5.45
C PRO A 32 -5.95 10.08 6.78
N GLN A 33 -6.45 8.91 7.19
CA GLN A 33 -6.05 8.18 8.39
C GLN A 33 -4.73 7.41 8.23
N TRP A 34 -4.20 7.28 7.02
CA TRP A 34 -2.95 6.57 6.74
C TRP A 34 -1.85 7.54 6.30
N THR A 35 -0.60 7.15 6.53
CA THR A 35 0.57 7.90 6.07
C THR A 35 1.66 6.93 5.67
N ALA A 36 2.21 7.09 4.46
CA ALA A 36 3.37 6.34 4.02
C ALA A 36 4.60 6.84 4.79
N VAL A 37 5.18 5.97 5.62
CA VAL A 37 6.35 6.30 6.45
C VAL A 37 7.65 5.79 5.83
N HIS A 38 7.55 4.84 4.91
CA HIS A 38 8.68 4.34 4.14
C HIS A 38 8.23 3.96 2.73
N ILE A 39 9.06 4.30 1.75
CA ILE A 39 8.89 3.96 0.33
C ILE A 39 10.26 3.47 -0.15
N SER A 40 10.33 2.24 -0.67
CA SER A 40 11.56 1.74 -1.28
C SER A 40 11.84 2.40 -2.63
N ASP A 41 13.04 2.21 -3.16
CA ASP A 41 13.29 2.45 -4.57
C ASP A 41 12.40 1.59 -5.46
N ARG A 42 12.21 2.01 -6.72
CA ARG A 42 11.54 1.20 -7.73
C ARG A 42 12.44 0.05 -8.14
N LEU A 43 11.92 -1.16 -8.03
CA LEU A 43 12.61 -2.39 -8.37
C LEU A 43 11.99 -3.00 -9.61
N MET A 44 12.75 -3.83 -10.33
CA MET A 44 12.26 -4.65 -11.42
C MET A 44 12.35 -6.12 -10.99
N THR A 45 11.24 -6.83 -11.12
CA THR A 45 11.17 -8.28 -10.88
C THR A 45 11.79 -9.05 -12.05
N GLU A 46 12.10 -10.33 -11.86
CA GLU A 46 12.63 -11.20 -12.93
C GLU A 46 11.67 -11.31 -14.12
N SER A 47 10.36 -11.18 -13.89
CA SER A 47 9.33 -11.14 -14.94
C SER A 47 9.22 -9.78 -15.64
N GLY A 48 10.10 -8.82 -15.35
CA GLY A 48 10.12 -7.48 -15.94
C GLY A 48 9.09 -6.49 -15.39
N VAL A 49 8.37 -6.86 -14.31
CA VAL A 49 7.35 -6.00 -13.70
C VAL A 49 8.00 -5.09 -12.67
N HIS A 50 7.71 -3.79 -12.76
CA HIS A 50 8.20 -2.82 -11.79
C HIS A 50 7.36 -2.81 -10.51
N ILE A 51 8.01 -2.79 -9.34
CA ILE A 51 7.34 -2.75 -8.03
C ILE A 51 7.99 -1.72 -7.10
N THR A 52 7.23 -1.27 -6.10
CA THR A 52 7.73 -0.48 -4.97
C THR A 52 7.10 -0.98 -3.67
N PHE A 53 7.88 -1.04 -2.59
CA PHE A 53 7.41 -1.43 -1.28
C PHE A 53 7.10 -0.20 -0.43
N TYR A 54 5.89 -0.14 0.12
CA TYR A 54 5.42 0.91 1.00
C TYR A 54 5.16 0.35 2.40
N GLU A 55 5.62 1.06 3.42
CA GLU A 55 5.10 0.91 4.79
C GLU A 55 4.17 2.10 5.08
N TYR A 56 2.95 1.78 5.47
CA TYR A 56 1.98 2.74 5.99
C TYR A 56 1.81 2.56 7.48
N GLN A 57 1.65 3.69 8.17
CA GLN A 57 1.19 3.74 9.54
C GLN A 57 -0.14 4.49 9.61
N ARG A 58 -1.03 3.98 10.46
CA ARG A 58 -2.27 4.67 10.80
C ARG A 58 -1.93 5.82 11.74
N LYS A 59 -2.49 6.99 11.47
CA LYS A 59 -2.43 8.12 12.40
C LYS A 59 -3.16 7.72 13.67
N GLN A 60 -2.45 7.67 14.80
CA GLN A 60 -3.13 7.55 16.08
C GLN A 60 -3.95 8.82 16.28
N THR A 61 -5.26 8.66 16.40
CA THR A 61 -6.11 9.76 16.85
C THR A 61 -5.90 9.81 18.36
N ASP A 62 -5.05 10.72 18.83
CA ASP A 62 -5.03 11.08 20.24
C ASP A 62 -6.47 11.53 20.57
N GLN A 63 -7.15 10.76 21.43
CA GLN A 63 -8.44 11.13 22.00
C GLN A 63 -8.22 12.18 23.10
#